data_AF-A0A7V6CEG0-F1
#
_entry.id   AF-A0A7V6CEG0-F1
#
_cell.length_a   1.000
_cell.length_b   1.000
_cell.length_c   1.000
_cell.angle_alpha   90.00
_cell.angle_beta   90.00
_cell.angle_gamma   90.00
#
_symmetry.space_group_name_H-M   'P 1'
#
loop_
_entity.id
_entity.type
_entity.pdbx_description
1 polymer ?
#
loop_
_entity_poly.entity_id
_entity_poly.type
_entity_poly.pdbx_seq_one_letter_code
_entity_poly.pdbx_strand_id
1 'polypeptide(L)'
;MSLKEIEFLKEKSKKFYSNALHLFEKGDYDLCAFNLEQSCQLLLKYLIAKCIGEWPKTHYLEQLLRSLSEVYDKPEIYEYYIKNELFFDDLTDAYFTTRYFPKVFTKSLAEKLIENYRKFLEFLEETLNEKIDFNI
;
A
#
# COMPACT_ATOMS: atom_id res chain seq x y z
N MET A 1 20.57 1.33 -7.31
CA MET A 1 20.46 -0.14 -7.18
C MET A 1 19.97 -0.72 -8.50
N SER A 2 20.33 -1.96 -8.84
CA SER A 2 19.80 -2.65 -10.01
C SER A 2 18.33 -3.01 -9.81
N LEU A 3 17.56 -3.16 -10.90
CA LEU A 3 16.16 -3.58 -10.85
C LEU A 3 15.99 -4.90 -10.05
N LYS A 4 16.94 -5.82 -10.22
CA LYS A 4 16.98 -7.11 -9.52
C LYS A 4 17.14 -6.97 -8.00
N GLU A 5 17.84 -5.92 -7.55
CA GLU A 5 18.04 -5.63 -6.12
C GLU A 5 16.85 -4.95 -5.47
N ILE A 6 15.90 -4.39 -6.23
CA ILE A 6 14.69 -3.74 -5.69
C ILE A 6 13.44 -4.62 -5.82
N GLU A 7 13.47 -5.63 -6.69
CA GLU A 7 12.34 -6.54 -6.95
C GLU A 7 11.84 -7.26 -5.69
N PHE A 8 12.71 -7.45 -4.68
CA PHE A 8 12.30 -8.03 -3.40
C PHE A 8 11.21 -7.19 -2.69
N LEU A 9 11.14 -5.88 -2.93
CA LEU A 9 10.11 -5.00 -2.37
C LEU A 9 8.74 -5.36 -2.95
N LYS A 10 8.65 -5.52 -4.29
CA LYS A 10 7.45 -5.95 -4.99
C LYS A 10 7.01 -7.33 -4.51
N GLU A 11 7.94 -8.28 -4.45
CA GLU A 11 7.63 -9.65 -4.02
C GLU A 11 7.20 -9.73 -2.55
N LYS A 12 7.80 -8.93 -1.66
CA LYS A 12 7.33 -8.82 -0.28
C LYS A 12 5.95 -8.17 -0.19
N SER A 13 5.73 -7.09 -0.94
CA SER A 13 4.43 -6.42 -1.00
C SER A 13 3.31 -7.40 -1.37
N LYS A 14 3.49 -8.20 -2.43
CA LYS A 14 2.54 -9.27 -2.82
C LYS A 14 2.28 -10.28 -1.71
N LYS A 15 3.32 -10.72 -0.99
CA LYS A 15 3.18 -11.64 0.14
C LYS A 15 2.38 -11.04 1.28
N PHE A 16 2.61 -9.76 1.60
CA PHE A 16 1.80 -9.05 2.59
C PHE A 16 0.34 -8.95 2.16
N TYR A 17 0.08 -8.62 0.89
CA TYR A 17 -1.30 -8.57 0.39
C TYR A 17 -2.00 -9.93 0.47
N SER A 18 -1.35 -11.00 0.00
CA SER A 18 -1.88 -12.37 0.09
C SER A 18 -2.13 -12.80 1.53
N ASN A 19 -1.22 -12.48 2.45
CA ASN A 19 -1.42 -12.76 3.86
C ASN A 19 -2.57 -11.94 4.47
N ALA A 20 -2.78 -10.69 4.03
CA ALA A 20 -3.92 -9.89 4.48
C ALA A 20 -5.25 -10.57 4.13
N LEU A 21 -5.40 -11.08 2.90
CA LEU A 21 -6.61 -11.78 2.48
C LEU A 21 -6.84 -13.06 3.31
N HIS A 22 -5.79 -13.83 3.59
CA HIS A 22 -5.87 -15.02 4.45
C HIS A 22 -6.28 -14.69 5.89
N LEU A 23 -5.74 -13.60 6.45
CA LEU A 23 -6.07 -13.13 7.80
C LEU A 23 -7.53 -12.65 7.88
N PHE A 24 -8.02 -12.01 6.82
CA PHE A 24 -9.42 -11.62 6.72
C PHE A 24 -10.36 -12.84 6.78
N GLU A 25 -10.05 -13.90 6.02
CA GLU A 25 -10.83 -15.15 6.04
C GLU A 25 -10.83 -15.82 7.42
N LYS A 26 -9.72 -15.71 8.16
CA LYS A 26 -9.60 -16.24 9.53
C LYS A 26 -10.27 -15.37 10.60
N GLY A 27 -10.68 -14.15 10.26
CA GLY A 27 -11.27 -13.20 11.21
C GLY A 27 -10.26 -12.34 11.96
N ASP A 28 -8.98 -12.39 11.60
CA ASP A 28 -7.90 -11.59 12.20
C ASP A 28 -7.81 -10.21 11.53
N TYR A 29 -8.85 -9.38 11.72
CA TYR A 29 -9.04 -8.14 10.97
C TYR A 29 -7.98 -7.06 11.25
N ASP A 30 -7.48 -6.97 12.49
CA ASP A 30 -6.40 -6.02 12.84
C ASP A 30 -5.11 -6.35 12.07
N LEU A 31 -4.75 -7.64 12.04
CA LEU A 31 -3.57 -8.11 11.31
C LEU A 31 -3.79 -8.02 9.80
N CYS A 32 -5.01 -8.24 9.30
CA CYS A 32 -5.36 -7.99 7.91
C CYS A 32 -5.05 -6.54 7.52
N ALA A 33 -5.57 -5.56 8.29
CA ALA A 33 -5.33 -4.14 8.03
C ALA A 33 -3.83 -3.79 8.09
N PHE A 34 -3.11 -4.32 9.08
CA PHE A 34 -1.66 -4.15 9.18
C PHE A 34 -0.92 -4.68 7.94
N ASN A 35 -1.27 -5.87 7.45
CA ASN A 35 -0.64 -6.46 6.28
C ASN A 35 -0.98 -5.68 4.99
N LEU A 36 -2.17 -5.07 4.89
CA LEU A 36 -2.50 -4.16 3.77
C LEU A 36 -1.62 -2.91 3.78
N GLU A 37 -1.40 -2.29 4.93
CA GLU A 37 -0.51 -1.12 5.03
C GLU A 37 0.93 -1.49 4.63
N GLN A 38 1.46 -2.61 5.13
CA GLN A 38 2.80 -3.08 4.76
C GLN A 38 2.92 -3.34 3.26
N SER A 39 1.89 -3.94 2.66
CA SER A 39 1.81 -4.14 1.23
C SER A 39 1.87 -2.79 0.48
N CYS A 40 1.02 -1.83 0.86
CA CYS A 40 0.96 -0.50 0.25
C CYS A 40 2.32 0.21 0.31
N GLN A 41 2.92 0.25 1.50
CA GLN A 41 4.18 0.92 1.72
C GLN A 41 5.32 0.34 0.87
N LEU A 42 5.42 -1.00 0.79
CA LEU A 42 6.46 -1.67 0.02
C LEU A 42 6.26 -1.50 -1.49
N LEU A 43 5.01 -1.50 -1.96
CA LEU A 43 4.70 -1.24 -3.36
C LEU A 43 5.13 0.18 -3.76
N LEU A 44 4.76 1.19 -2.97
CA LEU A 44 5.14 2.58 -3.25
C LEU A 44 6.67 2.75 -3.25
N LYS A 45 7.36 2.14 -2.29
CA LYS A 45 8.84 2.14 -2.23
C LYS A 45 9.46 1.47 -3.46
N TYR A 46 8.90 0.35 -3.92
CA TYR A 46 9.33 -0.31 -5.14
C TYR A 46 9.20 0.59 -6.36
N LEU A 47 8.02 1.19 -6.56
CA LEU A 47 7.75 2.06 -7.71
C LEU A 47 8.67 3.27 -7.73
N ILE A 48 8.89 3.92 -6.58
CA ILE A 48 9.84 5.04 -6.47
C ILE A 48 11.27 4.55 -6.81
N ALA A 49 11.72 3.45 -6.19
CA ALA A 49 13.06 2.92 -6.42
C ALA A 49 13.31 2.48 -7.87
N LYS A 50 12.27 2.06 -8.58
CA LYS A 50 12.36 1.71 -10.00
C LYS A 50 12.75 2.91 -10.86
N CYS A 51 12.26 4.10 -10.50
CA CYS A 51 12.54 5.32 -11.25
C CYS A 51 13.87 6.00 -10.85
N ILE A 52 14.19 6.08 -9.55
CA ILE A 52 15.36 6.85 -9.06
C ILE A 52 16.51 5.99 -8.54
N GLY A 53 16.35 4.66 -8.46
CA GLY A 53 17.40 3.74 -8.02
C GLY A 53 17.62 3.68 -6.50
N GLU A 54 16.79 4.37 -5.71
CA GLU A 54 16.71 4.36 -4.24
C GLU A 54 15.27 4.52 -3.75
N TRP A 55 14.93 4.03 -2.54
CA TRP A 55 13.60 4.23 -1.96
C TRP A 55 13.65 5.13 -0.72
N PRO A 56 12.57 5.89 -0.45
CA PRO A 56 12.47 6.70 0.76
C PRO A 56 12.54 5.85 2.03
N LYS A 57 13.27 6.33 3.05
CA LYS A 57 13.37 5.69 4.38
C LYS A 57 12.21 6.06 5.32
N THR A 58 11.12 6.59 4.78
CA THR A 58 9.90 6.94 5.50
C THR A 58 8.89 5.80 5.47
N HIS A 59 7.96 5.82 6.43
CA HIS A 59 6.82 4.90 6.51
C HIS A 59 5.49 5.62 6.26
N TYR A 60 5.50 6.94 6.11
CA TYR A 60 4.29 7.74 5.94
C TYR A 60 3.77 7.63 4.50
N LEU A 61 2.55 7.12 4.33
CA LEU A 61 1.94 6.91 3.02
C LEU A 61 1.78 8.24 2.26
N GLU A 62 1.41 9.33 2.92
CA GLU A 62 1.35 10.67 2.31
C GLU A 62 2.68 11.04 1.64
N GLN A 63 3.79 10.89 2.36
CA GLN A 63 5.11 11.23 1.84
C GLN A 63 5.50 10.33 0.67
N LEU A 64 5.20 9.03 0.77
CA LEU A 64 5.46 8.07 -0.32
C LEU A 64 4.62 8.40 -1.57
N LEU A 65 3.34 8.75 -1.42
CA LEU A 65 2.46 9.10 -2.53
C LEU A 65 2.85 10.42 -3.19
N ARG A 66 3.24 11.41 -2.38
CA ARG A 66 3.78 12.67 -2.89
C ARG A 66 5.07 12.43 -3.69
N SER A 67 6.03 11.70 -3.12
CA SER A 67 7.27 11.36 -3.84
C SER A 67 7.00 10.54 -5.10
N LEU A 68 6.06 9.61 -5.08
CA LEU A 68 5.70 8.83 -6.26
C LEU A 68 5.12 9.72 -7.37
N SER A 69 4.23 10.65 -7.00
CA SER A 69 3.65 11.64 -7.91
C SER A 69 4.73 12.51 -8.57
N GLU A 70 5.70 12.99 -7.78
CA GLU A 70 6.82 13.81 -8.27
C GLU A 70 7.77 13.02 -9.20
N VAL A 71 8.13 11.80 -8.82
CA VAL A 71 9.11 10.98 -9.56
C VAL A 71 8.56 10.48 -10.90
N TYR A 72 7.26 10.21 -10.99
CA TYR A 72 6.61 9.81 -12.24
C TYR A 72 6.05 10.98 -13.05
N ASP A 73 6.12 12.22 -12.54
CA ASP A 73 5.45 13.39 -13.11
C ASP A 73 3.94 13.15 -13.35
N LYS A 74 3.28 12.63 -12.31
CA LYS A 74 1.86 12.24 -12.30
C LYS A 74 1.12 12.87 -11.12
N PRO A 75 0.63 14.12 -11.23
CA PRO A 75 -0.11 14.79 -10.15
C PRO A 75 -1.36 14.01 -9.71
N GLU A 76 -1.95 13.21 -10.61
CA GLU A 76 -3.14 12.39 -10.37
C GLU A 76 -2.96 11.44 -9.18
N ILE A 77 -1.73 10.97 -8.93
CA ILE A 77 -1.40 10.08 -7.80
C ILE A 77 -1.64 10.79 -6.46
N TYR A 78 -1.17 12.04 -6.33
CA TYR A 78 -1.36 12.80 -5.10
C TYR A 78 -2.80 13.34 -4.98
N GLU A 79 -3.45 13.64 -6.10
CA GLU A 79 -4.88 13.95 -6.10
C GLU A 79 -5.74 12.75 -5.65
N TYR A 80 -5.38 11.53 -6.05
CA TYR A 80 -6.04 10.31 -5.59
C TYR A 80 -5.90 10.16 -4.07
N TYR A 81 -4.71 10.45 -3.52
CA TYR A 81 -4.49 10.47 -2.07
C TYR A 81 -5.47 11.42 -1.38
N ILE A 82 -5.52 12.69 -1.80
CA ILE A 82 -6.41 13.70 -1.19
C ILE A 82 -7.88 13.28 -1.28
N LYS A 83 -8.32 12.75 -2.43
CA LYS A 83 -9.71 12.30 -2.63
C LYS A 83 -10.09 11.08 -1.78
N ASN A 84 -9.10 10.29 -1.37
CA ASN A 84 -9.29 9.04 -0.62
C ASN A 84 -8.56 9.09 0.74
N GLU A 85 -8.39 10.26 1.34
CA GLU A 85 -7.59 10.48 2.56
C GLU A 85 -7.98 9.51 3.68
N LEU A 86 -9.28 9.34 3.95
CA LEU A 86 -9.79 8.40 4.96
C LEU A 86 -9.31 6.96 4.78
N PHE A 87 -9.17 6.49 3.54
CA PHE A 87 -8.64 5.14 3.26
C PHE A 87 -7.16 5.03 3.65
N PHE A 88 -6.36 6.05 3.33
CA PHE A 88 -4.94 6.07 3.69
C PHE A 88 -4.72 6.31 5.18
N ASP A 89 -5.58 7.09 5.84
CA ASP A 89 -5.61 7.26 7.28
C ASP A 89 -5.93 5.95 7.98
N ASP A 90 -6.93 5.19 7.52
CA ASP A 90 -7.26 3.88 8.11
C ASP A 90 -6.11 2.86 7.95
N LEU A 91 -5.39 2.87 6.82
CA LEU A 91 -4.16 2.08 6.66
C LEU A 91 -3.06 2.55 7.62
N THR A 92 -2.84 3.85 7.71
CA THR A 92 -1.83 4.44 8.61
C THR A 92 -2.13 4.13 10.07
N ASP A 93 -3.39 4.20 10.46
CA ASP A 93 -3.87 3.78 11.77
C ASP A 93 -3.57 2.30 12.00
N ALA A 94 -3.74 1.41 11.02
CA ALA A 94 -3.37 0.00 11.19
C ALA A 94 -1.87 -0.20 11.50
N TYR A 95 -1.00 0.66 10.96
CA TYR A 95 0.43 0.66 11.30
C TYR A 95 0.70 1.08 12.75
N PHE A 96 -0.04 2.06 13.28
CA PHE A 96 0.16 2.60 14.64
C PHE A 96 -0.65 1.86 15.73
N THR A 97 -1.91 1.54 15.47
CA THR A 97 -2.85 1.01 16.46
C THR A 97 -2.53 -0.44 16.82
N THR A 98 -2.23 -1.32 15.87
CA THR A 98 -1.84 -2.71 16.17
C THR A 98 -0.60 -2.81 17.08
N ARG A 99 0.21 -1.75 17.19
CA ARG A 99 1.38 -1.68 18.08
C ARG A 99 1.20 -0.83 19.34
N TYR A 100 0.30 0.15 19.35
CA TYR A 100 0.26 1.16 20.41
C TYR A 100 -1.15 1.47 20.98
N PHE A 101 -2.26 1.09 20.31
CA PHE A 101 -3.62 1.42 20.77
C PHE A 101 -4.68 0.39 20.33
N PRO A 102 -5.70 0.07 21.17
CA PRO A 102 -6.75 -0.88 20.81
C PRO A 102 -7.80 -0.26 19.87
N LYS A 103 -7.44 0.07 18.62
CA LYS A 103 -8.42 0.28 17.54
C LYS A 103 -8.83 -1.12 17.09
N VAL A 104 -10.08 -1.49 17.32
CA VAL A 104 -10.63 -2.79 16.89
C VAL A 104 -11.09 -2.65 15.45
N PHE A 105 -10.42 -3.31 14.52
CA PHE A 105 -10.88 -3.41 13.14
C PHE A 105 -12.03 -4.42 13.08
N THR A 106 -13.19 -3.93 12.64
CA THR A 106 -14.34 -4.81 12.37
C THR A 106 -14.17 -5.50 11.03
N LYS A 107 -14.89 -6.62 10.82
CA LYS A 107 -14.96 -7.27 9.52
C LYS A 107 -15.30 -6.29 8.39
N SER A 108 -16.32 -5.44 8.61
CA SER A 108 -16.75 -4.48 7.58
C SER A 108 -15.67 -3.45 7.26
N LEU A 109 -14.89 -3.00 8.25
CA LEU A 109 -13.79 -2.08 8.00
C LEU A 109 -12.65 -2.75 7.22
N ALA A 110 -12.26 -3.96 7.60
CA ALA A 110 -11.23 -4.72 6.89
C ALA A 110 -11.66 -5.04 5.44
N GLU A 111 -12.93 -5.38 5.22
CA GLU A 111 -13.48 -5.62 3.88
C GLU A 111 -13.39 -4.36 3.01
N LYS A 112 -13.79 -3.19 3.54
CA LYS A 112 -13.65 -1.91 2.85
C LYS A 112 -12.20 -1.56 2.54
N LEU A 113 -11.28 -1.85 3.45
CA LEU A 113 -9.84 -1.64 3.22
C LEU A 113 -9.33 -2.51 2.07
N ILE A 114 -9.72 -3.78 2.02
CA ILE A 114 -9.37 -4.69 0.91
C ILE A 114 -9.91 -4.15 -0.41
N GLU A 115 -11.19 -3.74 -0.44
CA GLU A 115 -11.84 -3.22 -1.64
C GLU A 115 -11.15 -1.93 -2.14
N ASN A 116 -10.90 -0.97 -1.25
CA ASN A 116 -10.23 0.28 -1.59
C ASN A 116 -8.78 0.04 -2.01
N TYR A 117 -8.08 -0.92 -1.39
CA TYR A 117 -6.73 -1.29 -1.81
C TYR A 117 -6.72 -1.89 -3.23
N ARG A 118 -7.71 -2.71 -3.60
CA ARG A 118 -7.86 -3.19 -5.00
C ARG A 118 -8.06 -2.04 -5.98
N LYS A 119 -8.98 -1.11 -5.68
CA LYS A 119 -9.20 0.08 -6.51
C LYS A 119 -7.95 0.94 -6.64
N PHE A 120 -7.15 1.03 -5.56
CA PHE A 120 -5.91 1.76 -5.58
C PHE A 120 -4.84 1.08 -6.45
N LEU A 121 -4.75 -0.26 -6.42
CA LEU A 121 -3.87 -1.00 -7.32
C LEU A 121 -4.25 -0.77 -8.79
N GLU A 122 -5.53 -0.92 -9.13
CA GLU A 122 -6.06 -0.66 -10.48
C GLU A 122 -5.74 0.76 -10.94
N PHE A 123 -5.98 1.76 -10.08
CA PHE A 123 -5.65 3.15 -10.35
C PHE A 123 -4.16 3.35 -10.66
N LEU A 124 -3.26 2.72 -9.89
CA LEU A 124 -1.81 2.81 -10.14
C LEU A 124 -1.43 2.12 -11.45
N GLU A 125 -2.00 0.95 -11.76
CA GLU A 125 -1.72 0.23 -13.01
C GLU A 125 -2.11 1.07 -14.24
N GLU A 126 -3.28 1.71 -14.20
CA GLU A 126 -3.78 2.60 -15.24
C GLU A 126 -2.91 3.87 -15.37
N THR A 127 -2.61 4.53 -14.24
CA THR A 127 -1.88 5.80 -14.21
C THR A 127 -0.42 5.65 -14.65
N LEU A 128 0.20 4.53 -14.28
CA LEU A 128 1.60 4.23 -14.57
C LEU A 128 1.79 3.43 -15.87
N ASN A 129 0.70 2.95 -16.47
CA ASN A 129 0.71 2.05 -17.63
C ASN A 129 1.63 0.83 -17.39
N GLU A 130 1.56 0.26 -16.19
CA GLU A 130 2.40 -0.84 -15.73
C GLU A 130 1.56 -1.86 -14.97
N LYS A 131 1.78 -3.16 -15.21
CA LYS A 131 1.17 -4.21 -14.41
C LYS A 131 1.91 -4.40 -13.08
N ILE A 132 1.17 -4.27 -12.01
CA ILE A 132 1.66 -4.49 -10.64
C ILE A 132 1.60 -6.01 -10.30
N ASP A 133 0.82 -6.80 -11.07
CA ASP A 133 0.76 -8.27 -11.05
C ASP A 133 0.46 -8.85 -9.65
N PHE A 134 -0.56 -8.31 -8.99
CA PHE A 134 -1.09 -8.83 -7.72
C PHE A 134 -2.14 -9.93 -7.96
N ASN A 135 -1.90 -10.80 -8.94
CA ASN A 135 -2.75 -11.95 -9.20
C ASN A 135 -2.79 -12.85 -7.95
N ILE A 136 -3.88 -12.74 -7.19
CA ILE A 136 -4.23 -13.62 -6.08
C ILE A 136 -5.61 -14.18 -6.38
#